data_AF-A0A932D375-F1
#
_entry.id   AF-A0A932D375-F1
#
_cell.length_a   1.000
_cell.length_b   1.000
_cell.length_c   1.000
_cell.angle_alpha   90.00
_cell.angle_beta   90.00
_cell.angle_gamma   90.00
#
_symmetry.space_group_name_H-M   'P 1'
#
loop_
_entity.id
_entity.type
_entity.pdbx_description
1 polymer ?
#
loop_
_entity_poly.entity_id
_entity_poly.type
_entity_poly.pdbx_seq_one_letter_code
_entity_poly.pdbx_strand_id
1 'polypeptide(L)'
;MTTCVARRSLSLVPGLVLAGCLGSEAELEETAAAAHEDAPCEGPGACWFDRRTVDVGAGLSAPGRTGQWWCDNHFGGNLGGSWECIAGTDSSCEEQAPRGTRIHCGRLGEDGTTPFVPSPNRTKSPFGYGEVRHVLVRQPAEGRTGQWWCDNHFGGNLGGRWKCRGVSGGASCAATAPGGEMVSCSRYADVRTVEAYASAPGQTGEWWCDAHFGRNLGGSWDCIRAGAAGCGSDVPVGVRVTCGRAGVVDETGFEPVGCDHPTLDGAEREFCNYTEYMTTRKARAMYLYNDWLRAGFNRSFGGALFELYGVDKRNRIEEHGGAAVQLSIWGYDPASEGAAFFTTASCDTTPYADAASCRARNGGAECRRFPASGGQISCSGEPPCLDWSAGAPWNPIQAQAAGCGWDGPTNDVAVTADDDSVTLTERDPWQFTKATALTGTTWRTKGRVRIDRPYLEIEYRITYDSARAVGEHDQEIPAIFTDRSVDHWHYYYAGDSPYHDAHGPVTRRRSDFGIRLALPDREAPLPSGRKTDATEEWSTVCDRRGTRCLTVASFSPRVKALSLGGQYVTALGRFSLGRSFDSRIRVYLFPYRFDEIVAGRTVREWIYQIRAER
;
A
#
# COMPACT_ATOMS: atom_id res chain seq x y z
N MET A 1 -42.61 -38.74 45.05
CA MET A 1 -43.73 -39.30 44.28
C MET A 1 -45.01 -38.72 44.85
N THR A 2 -45.96 -38.11 44.15
CA THR A 2 -46.12 -37.68 42.74
C THR A 2 -47.24 -36.61 42.77
N THR A 3 -47.28 -35.82 41.70
CA THR A 3 -47.92 -34.52 41.41
C THR A 3 -49.46 -34.41 41.39
N CYS A 4 -49.94 -33.17 41.61
CA CYS A 4 -51.10 -32.48 40.97
C CYS A 4 -50.59 -31.08 40.51
N VAL A 5 -51.20 -30.30 39.59
CA VAL A 5 -52.53 -29.62 39.54
C VAL A 5 -52.64 -28.96 38.12
N ALA A 6 -53.70 -29.11 37.29
CA ALA A 6 -54.91 -28.27 37.04
C ALA A 6 -54.70 -26.71 36.90
N ARG A 7 -55.44 -25.86 36.15
CA ARG A 7 -56.69 -25.87 35.35
C ARG A 7 -56.80 -24.56 34.50
N ARG A 8 -57.77 -24.50 33.58
CA ARG A 8 -58.09 -23.43 32.60
C ARG A 8 -59.28 -22.52 33.02
N SER A 9 -59.27 -21.26 32.54
CA SER A 9 -60.35 -20.40 31.95
C SER A 9 -61.55 -19.86 32.76
N LEU A 10 -61.81 -18.53 32.73
CA LEU A 10 -62.85 -17.80 31.93
C LEU A 10 -63.11 -16.31 32.38
N SER A 11 -63.31 -15.46 31.35
CA SER A 11 -63.86 -14.10 31.13
C SER A 11 -64.49 -13.20 32.23
N LEU A 12 -64.28 -11.87 32.08
CA LEU A 12 -65.30 -10.77 32.00
C LEU A 12 -64.66 -9.37 31.79
N VAL A 13 -65.32 -8.50 31.01
CA VAL A 13 -65.08 -7.07 30.66
C VAL A 13 -66.32 -6.30 31.18
N PRO A 14 -66.37 -5.00 31.65
CA PRO A 14 -66.07 -3.78 30.85
C PRO A 14 -65.69 -2.44 31.55
N GLY A 15 -65.24 -1.46 30.74
CA GLY A 15 -65.17 -0.03 31.07
C GLY A 15 -64.78 0.83 29.84
N LEU A 16 -65.70 1.70 29.40
CA LEU A 16 -65.79 2.45 28.13
C LEU A 16 -65.84 3.97 28.52
N VAL A 17 -65.24 4.99 27.85
CA VAL A 17 -65.81 5.83 26.76
C VAL A 17 -65.02 7.17 26.57
N LEU A 18 -64.67 7.49 25.30
CA LEU A 18 -64.56 8.79 24.52
C LEU A 18 -63.74 10.00 25.04
N ALA A 19 -63.09 10.87 24.24
CA ALA A 19 -62.90 11.11 22.79
C ALA A 19 -61.80 12.18 22.56
N GLY A 20 -61.23 12.28 21.34
CA GLY A 20 -60.76 13.58 20.80
C GLY A 20 -59.49 13.63 19.92
N CYS A 21 -59.66 13.46 18.62
CA CYS A 21 -59.06 14.20 17.48
C CYS A 21 -57.53 14.25 17.18
N LEU A 22 -57.18 13.59 16.06
CA LEU A 22 -56.45 14.09 14.86
C LEU A 22 -55.01 14.64 14.96
N GLY A 23 -54.08 13.97 14.26
CA GLY A 23 -53.03 14.64 13.48
C GLY A 23 -51.64 13.99 13.44
N SER A 24 -51.22 13.61 12.22
CA SER A 24 -49.85 13.41 11.69
C SER A 24 -48.95 12.25 12.18
N GLU A 25 -48.74 11.32 11.24
CA GLU A 25 -47.48 10.63 10.89
C GLU A 25 -46.64 10.06 12.04
N ALA A 26 -46.94 8.82 12.41
CA ALA A 26 -46.08 7.99 13.23
C ALA A 26 -44.99 7.34 12.37
N GLU A 27 -43.74 7.53 12.81
CA GLU A 27 -42.54 6.80 12.41
C GLU A 27 -42.77 5.28 12.45
N LEU A 28 -42.42 4.59 11.37
CA LEU A 28 -42.26 3.14 11.36
C LEU A 28 -40.81 2.84 11.76
N GLU A 29 -40.61 2.52 13.04
CA GLU A 29 -39.41 1.85 13.53
C GLU A 29 -39.27 0.49 12.83
N GLU A 30 -38.27 0.35 11.98
CA GLU A 30 -37.83 -0.92 11.39
C GLU A 30 -36.69 -1.49 12.23
N THR A 31 -37.02 -2.30 13.24
CA THR A 31 -36.02 -3.10 13.96
C THR A 31 -35.85 -4.45 13.26
N ALA A 32 -34.79 -4.60 12.46
CA ALA A 32 -34.36 -5.88 11.90
C ALA A 32 -32.92 -6.19 12.35
N ALA A 33 -32.77 -7.14 13.27
CA ALA A 33 -31.47 -7.68 13.65
C ALA A 33 -31.04 -8.73 12.61
N ALA A 34 -30.05 -8.41 11.78
CA ALA A 34 -29.44 -9.38 10.86
C ALA A 34 -28.47 -10.28 11.65
N ALA A 35 -28.91 -11.48 12.02
CA ALA A 35 -28.02 -12.50 12.59
C ALA A 35 -27.14 -13.11 11.48
N HIS A 36 -25.82 -13.09 11.67
CA HIS A 36 -24.87 -13.87 10.89
C HIS A 36 -24.91 -15.31 11.42
N GLU A 37 -25.38 -16.26 10.62
CA GLU A 37 -25.21 -17.69 10.91
C GLU A 37 -23.99 -18.21 10.15
N ASP A 38 -22.95 -18.62 10.89
CA ASP A 38 -21.85 -19.41 10.34
C ASP A 38 -22.39 -20.75 9.84
N ALA A 39 -22.01 -21.14 8.63
CA ALA A 39 -22.65 -22.19 7.84
C ALA A 39 -22.73 -23.57 8.53
N PRO A 40 -23.93 -24.17 8.65
CA PRO A 40 -24.09 -25.62 8.68
C PRO A 40 -24.62 -26.09 7.32
N CYS A 41 -23.85 -26.95 6.67
CA CYS A 41 -24.32 -27.74 5.52
C CYS A 41 -25.32 -28.81 6.00
N GLU A 42 -26.50 -28.42 6.44
CA GLU A 42 -27.55 -29.35 6.85
C GLU A 42 -28.50 -29.65 5.68
N GLY A 43 -28.11 -30.62 4.84
CA GLY A 43 -29.03 -31.28 3.92
C GLY A 43 -28.51 -31.50 2.49
N PRO A 44 -29.24 -32.31 1.69
CA PRO A 44 -28.94 -32.54 0.28
C PRO A 44 -29.37 -31.32 -0.55
N GLY A 45 -28.51 -30.30 -0.60
CA GLY A 45 -28.70 -29.07 -1.38
C GLY A 45 -27.38 -28.34 -1.63
N ALA A 46 -27.40 -27.28 -2.45
CA ALA A 46 -26.21 -26.49 -2.73
C ALA A 46 -25.70 -25.77 -1.46
N CYS A 47 -24.39 -25.74 -1.23
CA CYS A 47 -23.79 -25.09 -0.07
C CYS A 47 -23.70 -23.57 -0.29
N TRP A 48 -24.29 -22.78 0.60
CA TRP A 48 -24.31 -21.32 0.52
C TRP A 48 -23.33 -20.70 1.53
N PHE A 49 -22.25 -20.07 1.05
CA PHE A 49 -21.22 -19.46 1.91
C PHE A 49 -21.62 -18.09 2.46
N ASP A 50 -22.45 -17.35 1.72
CA ASP A 50 -23.00 -16.07 2.15
C ASP A 50 -24.52 -16.21 2.16
N ARG A 51 -25.03 -16.67 3.31
CA ARG A 51 -26.46 -16.87 3.58
C ARG A 51 -26.94 -15.79 4.53
N ARG A 52 -28.05 -15.16 4.17
CA ARG A 52 -28.74 -14.15 4.97
C ARG A 52 -30.19 -14.55 5.16
N THR A 53 -30.79 -13.95 6.18
CA THR A 53 -32.16 -14.24 6.58
C THR A 53 -32.89 -12.92 6.78
N VAL A 54 -34.09 -12.80 6.23
CA VAL A 54 -34.99 -11.66 6.45
C VAL A 54 -36.32 -12.15 7.00
N ASP A 55 -36.79 -11.53 8.08
CA ASP A 55 -38.09 -11.82 8.69
C ASP A 55 -39.15 -10.87 8.10
N VAL A 56 -40.22 -11.42 7.49
CA VAL A 56 -41.27 -10.62 6.85
C VAL A 56 -42.20 -10.01 7.91
N GLY A 57 -41.96 -8.73 8.23
CA GLY A 57 -42.72 -7.97 9.22
C GLY A 57 -44.22 -7.82 8.90
N ALA A 58 -45.02 -7.56 9.94
CA ALA A 58 -46.49 -7.54 9.89
C ALA A 58 -47.11 -6.49 8.94
N GLY A 59 -46.36 -5.45 8.56
CA GLY A 59 -46.78 -4.40 7.63
C GLY A 59 -46.28 -4.56 6.19
N LEU A 60 -45.45 -5.55 5.90
CA LEU A 60 -44.65 -5.57 4.66
C LEU A 60 -45.10 -6.61 3.61
N SER A 61 -46.10 -7.45 3.92
CA SER A 61 -46.67 -8.39 2.96
C SER A 61 -47.59 -7.67 1.96
N ALA A 62 -47.21 -7.63 0.68
CA ALA A 62 -48.04 -7.08 -0.41
C ALA A 62 -48.11 -8.09 -1.58
N PRO A 63 -49.16 -8.06 -2.41
CA PRO A 63 -49.26 -8.92 -3.59
C PRO A 63 -48.03 -8.82 -4.48
N GLY A 64 -47.47 -9.97 -4.88
CA GLY A 64 -46.29 -10.04 -5.75
C GLY A 64 -44.92 -10.02 -5.05
N ARG A 65 -44.88 -9.90 -3.71
CA ARG A 65 -43.62 -9.99 -2.93
C ARG A 65 -43.32 -11.45 -2.56
N THR A 66 -42.67 -12.16 -3.47
CA THR A 66 -42.19 -13.55 -3.24
C THR A 66 -40.91 -13.58 -2.41
N GLY A 67 -40.48 -14.76 -1.95
CA GLY A 67 -39.18 -14.90 -1.28
C GLY A 67 -38.02 -14.41 -2.16
N GLN A 68 -38.05 -14.68 -3.46
CA GLN A 68 -37.04 -14.15 -4.39
C GLN A 68 -37.05 -12.62 -4.47
N TRP A 69 -38.24 -12.00 -4.50
CA TRP A 69 -38.36 -10.54 -4.49
C TRP A 69 -37.69 -9.91 -3.26
N TRP A 70 -37.83 -10.56 -2.10
CA TRP A 70 -37.16 -10.13 -0.86
C TRP A 70 -35.64 -10.25 -0.98
N CYS A 71 -35.12 -11.34 -1.55
CA CYS A 71 -33.68 -11.47 -1.77
C CYS A 71 -33.13 -10.39 -2.69
N ASP A 72 -33.81 -10.12 -3.80
CA ASP A 72 -33.40 -9.12 -4.78
C ASP A 72 -33.49 -7.68 -4.24
N ASN A 73 -34.58 -7.32 -3.57
CA ASN A 73 -34.81 -5.95 -3.14
C ASN A 73 -34.12 -5.63 -1.81
N HIS A 74 -34.08 -6.59 -0.88
CA HIS A 74 -33.51 -6.36 0.44
C HIS A 74 -32.01 -6.62 0.48
N PHE A 75 -31.51 -7.66 -0.19
CA PHE A 75 -30.07 -7.95 -0.22
C PHE A 75 -29.41 -7.51 -1.53
N GLY A 76 -30.02 -7.77 -2.69
CA GLY A 76 -29.49 -7.26 -3.97
C GLY A 76 -29.45 -5.74 -4.03
N GLY A 77 -30.50 -5.07 -3.54
CA GLY A 77 -30.59 -3.61 -3.47
C GLY A 77 -29.62 -2.97 -2.47
N ASN A 78 -29.42 -3.58 -1.29
CA ASN A 78 -28.63 -2.97 -0.20
C ASN A 78 -27.19 -3.47 -0.14
N LEU A 79 -26.94 -4.75 -0.38
CA LEU A 79 -25.61 -5.39 -0.29
C LEU A 79 -24.94 -5.56 -1.66
N GLY A 80 -25.70 -5.40 -2.74
CA GLY A 80 -25.22 -5.60 -4.11
C GLY A 80 -24.99 -7.07 -4.47
N GLY A 81 -24.80 -7.32 -5.77
CA GLY A 81 -24.69 -8.67 -6.33
C GLY A 81 -26.05 -9.33 -6.56
N SER A 82 -26.01 -10.54 -7.12
CA SER A 82 -27.21 -11.35 -7.35
C SER A 82 -27.45 -12.25 -6.13
N TRP A 83 -28.72 -12.40 -5.74
CA TRP A 83 -29.13 -13.20 -4.59
C TRP A 83 -30.24 -14.13 -5.00
N GLU A 84 -30.28 -15.34 -4.43
CA GLU A 84 -31.30 -16.34 -4.71
C GLU A 84 -31.99 -16.76 -3.41
N CYS A 85 -33.29 -16.94 -3.46
CA CYS A 85 -34.05 -17.51 -2.36
C CYS A 85 -33.77 -19.01 -2.23
N ILE A 86 -33.42 -19.44 -1.02
CA ILE A 86 -33.10 -20.84 -0.71
C ILE A 86 -34.39 -21.55 -0.30
N ALA A 87 -34.82 -22.54 -1.08
CA ALA A 87 -36.00 -23.36 -0.78
C ALA A 87 -35.67 -24.47 0.26
N GLY A 88 -36.60 -24.75 1.19
CA GLY A 88 -36.53 -25.92 2.08
C GLY A 88 -36.37 -25.65 3.58
N THR A 89 -36.38 -24.38 4.02
CA THR A 89 -36.25 -23.99 5.44
C THR A 89 -37.35 -23.01 5.83
N ASP A 90 -38.61 -23.43 5.69
CA ASP A 90 -39.84 -22.62 5.91
C ASP A 90 -40.06 -21.44 4.95
N SER A 91 -39.21 -21.30 3.92
CA SER A 91 -39.19 -20.22 2.93
C SER A 91 -40.01 -20.53 1.67
N SER A 92 -40.95 -19.65 1.29
CA SER A 92 -41.68 -19.72 0.02
C SER A 92 -41.02 -18.84 -1.05
N CYS A 93 -40.15 -19.42 -1.86
CA CYS A 93 -39.38 -18.65 -2.86
C CYS A 93 -40.20 -18.15 -4.04
N GLU A 94 -41.19 -18.94 -4.47
CA GLU A 94 -42.00 -18.68 -5.66
C GLU A 94 -43.40 -18.11 -5.33
N GLU A 95 -43.86 -18.29 -4.10
CA GLU A 95 -45.16 -17.78 -3.63
C GLU A 95 -44.99 -16.50 -2.82
N GLN A 96 -46.07 -15.72 -2.74
CA GLN A 96 -46.11 -14.53 -1.89
C GLN A 96 -45.78 -14.92 -0.45
N ALA A 97 -44.70 -14.34 0.09
CA ALA A 97 -44.22 -14.66 1.42
C ALA A 97 -45.28 -14.25 2.47
N PRO A 98 -45.83 -15.21 3.25
CA PRO A 98 -46.78 -14.90 4.32
C PRO A 98 -46.16 -14.01 5.40
N ARG A 99 -47.01 -13.37 6.18
CA ARG A 99 -46.58 -12.58 7.34
C ARG A 99 -45.91 -13.47 8.37
N GLY A 100 -44.79 -13.02 8.93
CA GLY A 100 -44.04 -13.78 9.93
C GLY A 100 -43.22 -14.93 9.35
N THR A 101 -43.16 -15.06 8.03
CA THR A 101 -42.27 -16.03 7.37
C THR A 101 -40.85 -15.50 7.36
N ARG A 102 -39.90 -16.43 7.55
CA ARG A 102 -38.48 -16.19 7.46
C ARG A 102 -37.99 -16.59 6.07
N ILE A 103 -37.41 -15.65 5.33
CA ILE A 103 -36.87 -15.88 3.99
C ILE A 103 -35.36 -16.00 4.09
N HIS A 104 -34.83 -17.12 3.62
CA HIS A 104 -33.40 -17.35 3.53
C HIS A 104 -32.91 -17.05 2.12
N CYS A 105 -31.89 -16.21 2.01
CA CYS A 105 -31.30 -15.77 0.76
C CYS A 105 -29.83 -16.14 0.72
N GLY A 106 -29.40 -16.73 -0.39
CA GLY A 106 -28.01 -17.05 -0.65
C GLY A 106 -27.45 -16.16 -1.74
N ARG A 107 -26.25 -15.63 -1.55
CA ARG A 107 -25.60 -14.83 -2.60
C ARG A 107 -25.17 -15.73 -3.75
N LEU A 108 -25.32 -15.26 -4.98
CA LEU A 108 -24.84 -15.92 -6.19
C LEU A 108 -23.47 -15.36 -6.62
N GLY A 109 -22.71 -16.18 -7.33
CA GLY A 109 -21.47 -15.81 -8.01
C GLY A 109 -21.70 -14.82 -9.16
N GLU A 110 -20.62 -14.43 -9.83
CA GLU A 110 -20.67 -13.46 -10.95
C GLU A 110 -21.48 -13.98 -12.15
N ASP A 111 -21.67 -15.30 -12.26
CA ASP A 111 -22.51 -15.93 -13.29
C ASP A 111 -24.02 -15.79 -12.99
N GLY A 112 -24.39 -15.28 -11.82
CA GLY A 112 -25.77 -15.09 -11.38
C GLY A 112 -26.58 -16.38 -11.25
N THR A 113 -25.93 -17.56 -11.20
CA THR A 113 -26.62 -18.86 -11.21
C THR A 113 -25.97 -19.91 -10.31
N THR A 114 -24.73 -19.73 -9.90
CA THR A 114 -24.08 -20.59 -8.90
C THR A 114 -24.02 -19.89 -7.55
N PRO A 115 -24.14 -20.60 -6.42
CA PRO A 115 -23.88 -20.02 -5.11
C PRO A 115 -22.52 -19.33 -5.08
N PHE A 116 -22.48 -18.16 -4.47
CA PHE A 116 -21.25 -17.43 -4.22
C PHE A 116 -20.33 -18.31 -3.41
N VAL A 117 -19.27 -18.77 -4.05
CA VAL A 117 -18.10 -19.32 -3.39
C VAL A 117 -17.09 -18.19 -3.35
N PRO A 118 -16.60 -17.75 -2.18
CA PRO A 118 -15.44 -16.87 -2.11
C PRO A 118 -14.36 -17.52 -2.97
N SER A 119 -13.98 -16.86 -4.08
CA SER A 119 -13.17 -17.50 -5.11
C SER A 119 -11.98 -18.24 -4.46
N PRO A 120 -11.82 -19.56 -4.69
CA PRO A 120 -10.68 -20.34 -4.16
C PRO A 120 -9.32 -19.77 -4.55
N ASN A 121 -9.27 -18.85 -5.53
CA ASN A 121 -8.08 -18.25 -6.12
C ASN A 121 -7.65 -16.90 -5.50
N ARG A 122 -8.17 -16.50 -4.32
CA ARG A 122 -7.74 -15.25 -3.66
C ARG A 122 -6.61 -15.43 -2.65
N THR A 123 -6.27 -16.66 -2.30
CA THR A 123 -5.09 -16.95 -1.50
C THR A 123 -3.84 -16.75 -2.34
N LYS A 124 -2.94 -15.90 -1.86
CA LYS A 124 -1.65 -15.66 -2.47
C LYS A 124 -0.64 -16.68 -1.97
N SER A 125 0.08 -17.28 -2.90
CA SER A 125 1.22 -18.14 -2.58
C SER A 125 2.47 -17.27 -2.38
N PRO A 126 3.32 -17.59 -1.40
CA PRO A 126 4.53 -16.82 -1.16
C PRO A 126 5.52 -16.94 -2.33
N PHE A 127 6.40 -15.94 -2.47
CA PHE A 127 7.53 -15.99 -3.40
C PHE A 127 8.48 -17.16 -3.11
N GLY A 128 8.64 -17.53 -1.84
CA GLY A 128 9.57 -18.55 -1.40
C GLY A 128 10.97 -18.02 -1.06
N TYR A 129 11.11 -16.75 -0.72
CA TYR A 129 12.34 -16.23 -0.14
C TYR A 129 12.63 -16.84 1.24
N GLY A 130 11.59 -17.15 2.02
CA GLY A 130 11.69 -17.57 3.42
C GLY A 130 12.12 -16.42 4.34
N GLU A 131 12.97 -16.73 5.32
CA GLU A 131 13.51 -15.71 6.23
C GLU A 131 14.56 -14.85 5.54
N VAL A 132 14.24 -13.57 5.33
CA VAL A 132 15.13 -12.56 4.73
C VAL A 132 15.57 -11.54 5.77
N ARG A 133 16.84 -11.15 5.72
CA ARG A 133 17.46 -10.08 6.53
C ARG A 133 18.36 -9.21 5.65
N HIS A 134 18.56 -7.97 6.07
CA HIS A 134 19.34 -6.98 5.34
C HIS A 134 20.45 -6.37 6.22
N VAL A 135 21.63 -6.13 5.64
CA VAL A 135 22.74 -5.47 6.34
C VAL A 135 23.38 -4.40 5.46
N LEU A 136 23.64 -3.23 6.04
CA LEU A 136 24.38 -2.15 5.37
C LEU A 136 25.90 -2.35 5.52
N VAL A 137 26.62 -2.33 4.41
CA VAL A 137 28.07 -2.46 4.37
C VAL A 137 28.72 -1.15 4.83
N ARG A 138 29.25 -1.12 6.05
CA ARG A 138 29.96 0.06 6.59
C ARG A 138 31.47 0.02 6.42
N GLN A 139 32.04 -1.17 6.30
CA GLN A 139 33.50 -1.39 6.25
C GLN A 139 33.85 -2.39 5.14
N PRO A 140 33.88 -1.93 3.88
CA PRO A 140 34.28 -2.78 2.76
C PRO A 140 35.76 -3.17 2.92
N ALA A 141 36.09 -4.41 2.60
CA ALA A 141 37.47 -4.91 2.55
C ALA A 141 37.56 -6.08 1.58
N GLU A 142 38.74 -6.33 1.01
CA GLU A 142 38.98 -7.46 0.11
C GLU A 142 38.52 -8.77 0.76
N GLY A 143 37.79 -9.59 0.01
CA GLY A 143 37.22 -10.86 0.49
C GLY A 143 35.94 -10.72 1.31
N ARG A 144 35.51 -9.50 1.70
CA ARG A 144 34.19 -9.27 2.32
C ARG A 144 33.10 -9.16 1.25
N THR A 145 32.82 -10.29 0.63
CA THR A 145 31.79 -10.42 -0.41
C THR A 145 30.37 -10.33 0.17
N GLY A 146 29.34 -10.20 -0.68
CA GLY A 146 27.95 -10.28 -0.23
C GLY A 146 27.66 -11.56 0.56
N GLN A 147 28.18 -12.71 0.10
CA GLN A 147 28.06 -13.97 0.83
C GLN A 147 28.80 -13.94 2.18
N TRP A 148 29.98 -13.33 2.25
CA TRP A 148 30.72 -13.16 3.51
C TRP A 148 29.89 -12.41 4.56
N TRP A 149 29.18 -11.34 4.15
CA TRP A 149 28.30 -10.59 5.06
C TRP A 149 27.16 -11.46 5.58
N CYS A 150 26.54 -12.29 4.74
CA CYS A 150 25.50 -13.21 5.18
C CYS A 150 26.02 -14.24 6.20
N ASP A 151 27.19 -14.82 5.95
CA ASP A 151 27.77 -15.83 6.83
C ASP A 151 28.29 -15.25 8.15
N ASN A 152 28.93 -14.08 8.13
CA ASN A 152 29.56 -13.51 9.32
C ASN A 152 28.60 -12.66 10.14
N HIS A 153 27.76 -11.85 9.48
CA HIS A 153 26.83 -10.98 10.20
C HIS A 153 25.63 -11.76 10.70
N PHE A 154 24.94 -12.52 9.84
CA PHE A 154 23.77 -13.29 10.26
C PHE A 154 24.14 -14.68 10.75
N GLY A 155 24.97 -15.43 10.02
CA GLY A 155 25.41 -16.75 10.46
C GLY A 155 26.16 -16.72 11.80
N GLY A 156 27.00 -15.69 12.01
CA GLY A 156 27.73 -15.50 13.27
C GLY A 156 26.86 -15.06 14.45
N ASN A 157 25.91 -14.15 14.24
CA ASN A 157 25.11 -13.56 15.33
C ASN A 157 23.78 -14.29 15.59
N LEU A 158 23.09 -14.73 14.53
CA LEU A 158 21.77 -15.37 14.60
C LEU A 158 21.84 -16.90 14.46
N GLY A 159 23.01 -17.42 14.08
CA GLY A 159 23.19 -18.83 13.75
C GLY A 159 22.56 -19.23 12.41
N GLY A 160 22.65 -20.52 12.10
CA GLY A 160 22.17 -21.07 10.82
C GLY A 160 23.10 -20.78 9.64
N ARG A 161 22.61 -21.03 8.43
CA ARG A 161 23.30 -20.77 7.17
C ARG A 161 22.46 -19.82 6.33
N TRP A 162 23.12 -18.89 5.66
CA TRP A 162 22.47 -17.79 4.94
C TRP A 162 23.01 -17.71 3.52
N LYS A 163 22.14 -17.42 2.57
CA LYS A 163 22.44 -17.22 1.15
C LYS A 163 22.35 -15.74 0.83
N CYS A 164 23.38 -15.17 0.22
CA CYS A 164 23.29 -13.85 -0.38
C CYS A 164 22.34 -13.89 -1.59
N ARG A 165 21.35 -13.01 -1.58
CA ARG A 165 20.35 -12.86 -2.65
C ARG A 165 20.64 -11.68 -3.57
N GLY A 166 21.30 -10.66 -3.05
CA GLY A 166 21.72 -9.52 -3.84
C GLY A 166 22.48 -8.50 -3.02
N VAL A 167 23.17 -7.62 -3.72
CA VAL A 167 23.81 -6.42 -3.17
C VAL A 167 23.25 -5.23 -3.94
N SER A 168 22.80 -4.19 -3.23
CA SER A 168 22.35 -2.97 -3.89
C SER A 168 23.47 -2.36 -4.73
N GLY A 169 23.10 -1.56 -5.73
CA GLY A 169 24.05 -0.99 -6.68
C GLY A 169 24.60 -1.97 -7.72
N GLY A 170 24.08 -3.22 -7.75
CA GLY A 170 24.35 -4.17 -8.82
C GLY A 170 25.62 -5.01 -8.65
N ALA A 171 26.28 -4.93 -7.49
CA ALA A 171 27.40 -5.82 -7.20
C ALA A 171 26.93 -7.28 -7.05
N SER A 172 27.76 -8.23 -7.48
CA SER A 172 27.45 -9.66 -7.32
C SER A 172 27.71 -10.12 -5.89
N CYS A 173 27.02 -11.16 -5.45
CA CYS A 173 27.24 -11.78 -4.14
C CYS A 173 28.65 -12.39 -3.94
N ALA A 174 29.37 -12.63 -5.04
CA ALA A 174 30.73 -13.18 -5.04
C ALA A 174 31.82 -12.09 -5.09
N ALA A 175 31.48 -10.85 -5.42
CA ALA A 175 32.40 -9.72 -5.40
C ALA A 175 32.42 -9.06 -4.01
N THR A 176 33.53 -8.37 -3.69
CA THR A 176 33.62 -7.51 -2.49
C THR A 176 32.46 -6.52 -2.49
N ALA A 177 31.67 -6.53 -1.41
CA ALA A 177 30.50 -5.66 -1.32
C ALA A 177 30.96 -4.19 -1.11
N PRO A 178 30.52 -3.23 -1.94
CA PRO A 178 30.94 -1.84 -1.80
C PRO A 178 30.41 -1.19 -0.53
N GLY A 179 31.14 -0.22 0.01
CA GLY A 179 30.69 0.56 1.17
C GLY A 179 29.44 1.39 0.84
N GLY A 180 28.48 1.39 1.77
CA GLY A 180 27.18 2.06 1.59
C GLY A 180 26.14 1.25 0.82
N GLU A 181 26.46 0.04 0.37
CA GLU A 181 25.50 -0.88 -0.24
C GLU A 181 24.85 -1.79 0.81
N MET A 182 23.62 -2.21 0.53
CA MET A 182 22.85 -3.15 1.32
C MET A 182 22.99 -4.56 0.75
N VAL A 183 23.36 -5.51 1.60
CA VAL A 183 23.37 -6.94 1.29
C VAL A 183 22.09 -7.56 1.82
N SER A 184 21.38 -8.28 0.96
CA SER A 184 20.18 -9.02 1.33
C SER A 184 20.48 -10.51 1.42
N CYS A 185 20.10 -11.13 2.54
CA CYS A 185 20.42 -12.51 2.86
C CYS A 185 19.15 -13.29 3.17
N SER A 186 18.99 -14.48 2.59
CA SER A 186 17.92 -15.41 2.97
C SER A 186 18.47 -16.60 3.73
N ARG A 187 17.79 -17.07 4.76
CA ARG A 187 18.17 -18.28 5.48
C ARG A 187 17.89 -19.53 4.65
N TYR A 188 18.80 -20.50 4.70
CA TYR A 188 18.54 -21.84 4.15
C TYR A 188 17.46 -22.55 4.96
N ALA A 189 16.46 -23.11 4.27
CA ALA A 189 15.34 -23.83 4.89
C ALA A 189 15.75 -25.23 5.39
N ASP A 190 16.70 -25.88 4.70
CA ASP A 190 17.32 -27.13 5.14
C ASP A 190 18.83 -27.08 4.86
N VAL A 191 19.64 -27.69 5.72
CA VAL A 191 21.08 -27.84 5.56
C VAL A 191 21.46 -29.29 5.85
N ARG A 192 22.03 -29.96 4.86
CA ARG A 192 22.44 -31.36 4.94
C ARG A 192 23.90 -31.52 4.57
N THR A 193 24.51 -32.59 5.05
CA THR A 193 25.90 -32.93 4.71
C THR A 193 25.95 -34.35 4.22
N VAL A 194 26.63 -34.56 3.10
CA VAL A 194 26.98 -35.88 2.56
C VAL A 194 28.50 -36.02 2.56
N GLU A 195 29.00 -37.22 2.83
CA GLU A 195 30.40 -37.55 2.61
C GLU A 195 30.54 -38.13 1.20
N ALA A 196 31.43 -37.55 0.38
CA ALA A 196 31.63 -38.00 -0.98
C ALA A 196 32.16 -39.44 -0.98
N TYR A 197 31.35 -40.39 -1.45
CA TYR A 197 31.71 -41.82 -1.48
C TYR A 197 32.33 -42.25 -2.81
N ALA A 198 32.39 -41.36 -3.80
CA ALA A 198 33.02 -41.56 -5.10
C ALA A 198 33.63 -40.24 -5.59
N SER A 199 34.58 -40.31 -6.51
CA SER A 199 35.17 -39.14 -7.16
C SER A 199 35.38 -39.46 -8.64
N ALA A 200 34.84 -38.61 -9.51
CA ALA A 200 35.02 -38.64 -10.95
C ALA A 200 34.97 -37.21 -11.51
N PRO A 201 35.54 -36.94 -12.69
CA PRO A 201 35.46 -35.62 -13.31
C PRO A 201 34.01 -35.12 -13.41
N GLY A 202 33.76 -33.91 -12.91
CA GLY A 202 32.44 -33.29 -12.85
C GLY A 202 31.65 -33.59 -11.56
N GLN A 203 32.16 -34.41 -10.64
CA GLN A 203 31.55 -34.63 -9.31
C GLN A 203 31.96 -33.52 -8.34
N THR A 204 31.58 -32.30 -8.68
CA THR A 204 31.81 -31.11 -7.86
C THR A 204 30.92 -31.07 -6.62
N GLY A 205 31.17 -30.14 -5.70
CA GLY A 205 30.30 -29.93 -4.55
C GLY A 205 28.86 -29.59 -4.98
N GLU A 206 28.71 -28.79 -6.04
CA GLU A 206 27.41 -28.49 -6.66
C GLU A 206 26.75 -29.76 -7.20
N TRP A 207 27.49 -30.61 -7.90
CA TRP A 207 26.99 -31.90 -8.39
C TRP A 207 26.49 -32.76 -7.24
N TRP A 208 27.24 -32.85 -6.14
CA TRP A 208 26.83 -33.62 -4.96
C TRP A 208 25.52 -33.10 -4.36
N CYS A 209 25.35 -31.78 -4.29
CA CYS A 209 24.11 -31.21 -3.78
C CYS A 209 22.91 -31.50 -4.69
N ASP A 210 23.06 -31.37 -6.00
CA ASP A 210 22.00 -31.67 -6.96
C ASP A 210 21.72 -33.19 -7.07
N ALA A 211 22.75 -33.99 -7.32
CA ALA A 211 22.63 -35.42 -7.57
C ALA A 211 22.24 -36.21 -6.31
N HIS A 212 22.72 -35.82 -5.12
CA HIS A 212 22.43 -36.54 -3.88
C HIS A 212 21.22 -35.99 -3.14
N PHE A 213 21.08 -34.66 -3.00
CA PHE A 213 19.93 -34.11 -2.28
C PHE A 213 18.82 -33.65 -3.23
N GLY A 214 19.13 -32.97 -4.33
CA GLY A 214 18.14 -32.54 -5.31
C GLY A 214 17.31 -33.70 -5.87
N ARG A 215 17.95 -34.79 -6.29
CA ARG A 215 17.24 -35.97 -6.82
C ARG A 215 16.49 -36.79 -5.78
N ASN A 216 17.01 -36.90 -4.56
CA ASN A 216 16.43 -37.78 -3.54
C ASN A 216 15.41 -37.08 -2.64
N LEU A 217 15.63 -35.80 -2.33
CA LEU A 217 14.78 -35.00 -1.43
C LEU A 217 13.94 -33.96 -2.18
N GLY A 218 14.19 -33.78 -3.48
CA GLY A 218 13.53 -32.76 -4.30
C GLY A 218 14.00 -31.34 -4.01
N GLY A 219 13.70 -30.45 -4.95
CA GLY A 219 14.06 -29.04 -4.89
C GLY A 219 15.51 -28.74 -5.31
N SER A 220 15.87 -27.46 -5.31
CA SER A 220 17.22 -27.01 -5.64
C SER A 220 18.07 -26.87 -4.38
N TRP A 221 19.31 -27.37 -4.43
CA TRP A 221 20.25 -27.39 -3.33
C TRP A 221 21.56 -26.72 -3.74
N ASP A 222 21.95 -25.68 -3.02
CA ASP A 222 23.22 -25.01 -3.22
C ASP A 222 24.33 -25.72 -2.47
N CYS A 223 25.52 -25.79 -3.06
CA CYS A 223 26.71 -26.14 -2.30
C CYS A 223 27.13 -24.97 -1.41
N ILE A 224 27.08 -25.18 -0.10
CA ILE A 224 27.56 -24.21 0.90
C ILE A 224 29.07 -24.39 1.11
N ARG A 225 29.53 -25.65 1.17
CA ARG A 225 30.94 -25.97 1.43
C ARG A 225 31.28 -27.38 0.97
N ALA A 226 32.42 -27.56 0.31
CA ALA A 226 32.96 -28.88 -0.06
C ALA A 226 34.46 -28.98 0.32
N GLY A 227 34.74 -29.20 1.61
CA GLY A 227 36.11 -29.29 2.12
C GLY A 227 37.01 -28.11 1.72
N ALA A 228 38.27 -28.41 1.39
CA ALA A 228 39.22 -27.45 0.83
C ALA A 228 39.15 -27.34 -0.71
N ALA A 229 38.49 -28.29 -1.38
CA ALA A 229 38.33 -28.31 -2.83
C ALA A 229 37.41 -27.17 -3.32
N GLY A 230 36.45 -26.76 -2.49
CA GLY A 230 35.45 -25.76 -2.87
C GLY A 230 34.33 -26.34 -3.74
N CYS A 231 33.26 -25.57 -3.91
CA CYS A 231 32.02 -26.09 -4.51
C CYS A 231 32.10 -26.35 -6.02
N GLY A 232 32.97 -25.64 -6.74
CA GLY A 232 33.12 -25.77 -8.20
C GLY A 232 34.22 -26.73 -8.66
N SER A 233 34.88 -27.45 -7.75
CA SER A 233 35.93 -28.41 -8.08
C SER A 233 35.52 -29.82 -7.71
N ASP A 234 36.09 -30.80 -8.41
CA ASP A 234 35.84 -32.22 -8.13
C ASP A 234 36.15 -32.53 -6.66
N VAL A 235 35.21 -33.21 -6.00
CA VAL A 235 35.29 -33.50 -4.57
C VAL A 235 35.93 -34.87 -4.36
N PRO A 236 37.10 -34.96 -3.69
CA PRO A 236 37.72 -36.24 -3.39
C PRO A 236 36.85 -37.11 -2.47
N VAL A 237 37.04 -38.42 -2.58
CA VAL A 237 36.40 -39.41 -1.69
C VAL A 237 36.73 -39.10 -0.22
N GLY A 238 35.72 -39.21 0.65
CA GLY A 238 35.82 -38.92 2.09
C GLY A 238 35.66 -37.44 2.45
N VAL A 239 35.58 -36.53 1.48
CA VAL A 239 35.35 -35.11 1.76
C VAL A 239 33.88 -34.84 2.01
N ARG A 240 33.59 -34.07 3.07
CA ARG A 240 32.23 -33.66 3.42
C ARG A 240 31.76 -32.49 2.55
N VAL A 241 30.64 -32.68 1.87
CA VAL A 241 29.90 -31.67 1.12
C VAL A 241 28.67 -31.26 1.92
N THR A 242 28.59 -29.98 2.28
CA THR A 242 27.43 -29.38 2.95
C THR A 242 26.60 -28.61 1.94
N CYS A 243 25.33 -28.95 1.87
CA CYS A 243 24.36 -28.44 0.92
C CYS A 243 23.23 -27.74 1.66
N GLY A 244 22.73 -26.64 1.08
CA GLY A 244 21.61 -25.87 1.62
C GLY A 244 20.46 -25.82 0.64
N ARG A 245 19.25 -26.09 1.11
CA ARG A 245 18.03 -25.84 0.35
C ARG A 245 17.54 -24.44 0.62
N ALA A 246 17.70 -23.55 -0.35
CA ALA A 246 17.08 -22.23 -0.33
C ALA A 246 15.78 -22.31 -1.13
N GLY A 247 14.77 -21.53 -0.76
CA GLY A 247 13.61 -21.40 -1.63
C GLY A 247 14.03 -20.79 -2.97
N VAL A 248 13.53 -21.39 -4.05
CA VAL A 248 13.77 -20.92 -5.41
C VAL A 248 12.76 -19.81 -5.67
N VAL A 249 13.26 -18.57 -5.70
CA VAL A 249 12.46 -17.45 -6.16
C VAL A 249 12.83 -17.21 -7.60
N ASP A 250 11.82 -17.28 -8.44
CA ASP A 250 11.92 -16.82 -9.80
C ASP A 250 11.99 -15.29 -9.78
N GLU A 251 13.17 -14.73 -10.05
CA GLU A 251 13.38 -13.28 -10.08
C GLU A 251 12.93 -12.67 -11.43
N THR A 252 12.51 -13.49 -12.40
CA THR A 252 12.01 -12.97 -13.67
C THR A 252 10.73 -12.15 -13.43
N GLY A 253 10.67 -10.97 -14.05
CA GLY A 253 9.59 -10.00 -13.88
C GLY A 253 9.88 -8.87 -12.89
N PHE A 254 10.95 -8.95 -12.09
CA PHE A 254 11.40 -7.81 -11.26
C PHE A 254 12.48 -6.95 -11.92
N GLU A 255 13.09 -7.42 -13.01
CA GLU A 255 14.11 -6.63 -13.68
C GLU A 255 13.48 -5.40 -14.35
N PRO A 256 14.04 -4.19 -14.14
CA PRO A 256 13.62 -3.01 -14.88
C PRO A 256 13.77 -3.30 -16.38
N VAL A 257 12.72 -3.01 -17.14
CA VAL A 257 12.78 -3.17 -18.60
C VAL A 257 13.76 -2.15 -19.19
N GLY A 258 14.45 -2.54 -20.27
CA GLY A 258 15.37 -1.64 -20.98
C GLY A 258 14.62 -0.43 -21.57
N CYS A 259 15.32 0.68 -21.78
CA CYS A 259 14.77 1.90 -22.38
C CYS A 259 14.16 1.68 -23.78
N ASP A 260 14.58 0.63 -24.48
CA ASP A 260 14.11 0.18 -25.79
C ASP A 260 12.93 -0.78 -25.72
N HIS A 261 12.48 -1.17 -24.51
CA HIS A 261 11.44 -2.17 -24.36
C HIS A 261 10.08 -1.64 -24.82
N PRO A 262 9.34 -2.39 -25.65
CA PRO A 262 8.12 -1.91 -26.29
C PRO A 262 6.97 -1.61 -25.32
N THR A 263 7.05 -2.10 -24.08
CA THR A 263 6.02 -1.85 -23.04
C THR A 263 6.16 -0.51 -22.34
N LEU A 264 7.31 0.18 -22.45
CA LEU A 264 7.45 1.54 -21.94
C LEU A 264 6.63 2.48 -22.82
N ASP A 265 5.68 3.22 -22.27
CA ASP A 265 4.83 4.15 -23.05
C ASP A 265 4.73 5.55 -22.44
N GLY A 266 4.39 6.54 -23.28
CA GLY A 266 4.28 7.94 -22.89
C GLY A 266 5.53 8.46 -22.17
N ALA A 267 5.33 9.02 -20.97
CA ALA A 267 6.38 9.62 -20.16
C ALA A 267 7.55 8.65 -19.84
N GLU A 268 7.31 7.36 -19.58
CA GLU A 268 8.42 6.46 -19.19
C GLU A 268 9.45 6.31 -20.32
N ARG A 269 9.00 6.16 -21.57
CA ARG A 269 9.86 6.11 -22.75
C ARG A 269 10.55 7.44 -23.03
N GLU A 270 9.83 8.54 -22.81
CA GLU A 270 10.39 9.89 -22.94
C GLU A 270 11.53 10.10 -21.94
N PHE A 271 11.29 9.81 -20.66
CA PHE A 271 12.28 9.93 -19.59
C PHE A 271 13.50 9.02 -19.78
N CYS A 272 13.29 7.80 -20.27
CA CYS A 272 14.36 6.88 -20.64
C CYS A 272 15.34 7.46 -21.68
N ASN A 273 14.87 8.35 -22.56
CA ASN A 273 15.67 8.96 -23.61
C ASN A 273 16.39 10.25 -23.18
N TYR A 274 15.93 10.90 -22.11
CA TYR A 274 16.43 12.22 -21.70
C TYR A 274 17.29 12.21 -20.44
N THR A 275 17.41 11.10 -19.71
CA THR A 275 18.00 11.11 -18.37
C THR A 275 18.84 9.87 -18.06
N GLU A 276 19.83 9.99 -17.16
CA GLU A 276 20.51 8.84 -16.53
C GLU A 276 19.58 8.03 -15.60
N TYR A 277 18.26 8.31 -15.59
CA TYR A 277 17.30 7.79 -14.62
C TYR A 277 17.27 6.27 -14.53
N MET A 278 17.16 5.53 -15.64
CA MET A 278 17.08 4.07 -15.59
C MET A 278 18.40 3.43 -15.14
N THR A 279 19.52 3.98 -15.60
CA THR A 279 20.88 3.54 -15.19
C THR A 279 21.09 3.81 -13.70
N THR A 280 20.77 5.03 -13.26
CA THR A 280 20.87 5.46 -11.86
C THR A 280 19.93 4.66 -10.98
N ARG A 281 18.68 4.42 -11.40
CA ARG A 281 17.71 3.58 -10.69
C ARG A 281 18.28 2.21 -10.40
N LYS A 282 18.77 1.50 -11.42
CA LYS A 282 19.36 0.16 -11.22
C LYS A 282 20.58 0.21 -10.30
N ALA A 283 21.43 1.21 -10.46
CA ALA A 283 22.65 1.38 -9.67
C ALA A 283 22.41 1.96 -8.26
N ARG A 284 21.21 2.45 -7.93
CA ARG A 284 20.95 3.18 -6.68
C ARG A 284 19.76 2.67 -5.88
N ALA A 285 19.02 1.69 -6.41
CA ALA A 285 17.93 1.04 -5.69
C ALA A 285 18.42 0.12 -4.57
N MET A 286 17.71 0.20 -3.44
CA MET A 286 17.80 -0.69 -2.28
C MET A 286 16.49 -1.45 -2.15
N TYR A 287 16.58 -2.76 -2.00
CA TYR A 287 15.41 -3.63 -2.00
C TYR A 287 15.14 -4.23 -0.63
N LEU A 288 13.94 -3.99 -0.12
CA LEU A 288 13.38 -4.72 1.02
C LEU A 288 12.37 -5.73 0.49
N TYR A 289 12.44 -6.97 0.95
CA TYR A 289 11.49 -8.00 0.52
C TYR A 289 11.33 -9.11 1.55
N ASN A 290 10.16 -9.73 1.50
CA ASN A 290 9.83 -10.95 2.21
C ASN A 290 9.09 -11.90 1.25
N ASP A 291 8.47 -12.94 1.79
CA ASP A 291 7.70 -13.90 1.00
C ASP A 291 6.47 -13.32 0.29
N TRP A 292 6.04 -12.11 0.62
CA TRP A 292 4.77 -11.55 0.18
C TRP A 292 4.91 -10.27 -0.63
N LEU A 293 6.03 -9.56 -0.54
CA LEU A 293 6.22 -8.33 -1.32
C LEU A 293 7.69 -8.01 -1.50
N ARG A 294 7.95 -7.16 -2.50
CA ARG A 294 9.24 -6.53 -2.74
C ARG A 294 9.06 -5.04 -2.95
N ALA A 295 9.87 -4.24 -2.28
CA ALA A 295 9.86 -2.78 -2.32
C ALA A 295 11.24 -2.25 -2.71
N GLY A 296 11.29 -1.30 -3.64
CA GLY A 296 12.53 -0.68 -4.13
C GLY A 296 12.60 0.81 -3.80
N PHE A 297 13.56 1.20 -2.97
CA PHE A 297 13.83 2.60 -2.58
C PHE A 297 15.09 3.11 -3.28
N ASN A 298 15.05 4.30 -3.89
CA ASN A 298 16.21 4.88 -4.54
C ASN A 298 16.90 5.92 -3.65
N ARG A 299 18.21 5.76 -3.45
CA ARG A 299 19.01 6.73 -2.66
C ARG A 299 19.26 8.04 -3.41
N SER A 300 19.29 7.99 -4.73
CA SER A 300 19.21 9.18 -5.57
C SER A 300 17.73 9.46 -5.76
N PHE A 301 17.30 10.71 -5.72
CA PHE A 301 15.87 11.06 -5.67
C PHE A 301 15.23 10.86 -4.27
N GLY A 302 15.79 11.48 -3.22
CA GLY A 302 15.09 11.79 -1.97
C GLY A 302 14.59 10.57 -1.17
N GLY A 303 15.06 9.37 -1.51
CA GLY A 303 14.58 8.14 -0.91
C GLY A 303 13.24 7.65 -1.45
N ALA A 304 12.84 8.05 -2.66
CA ALA A 304 11.55 7.68 -3.24
C ALA A 304 11.41 6.17 -3.46
N LEU A 305 10.19 5.65 -3.28
CA LEU A 305 9.84 4.27 -3.60
C LEU A 305 9.34 4.22 -5.05
N PHE A 306 10.10 3.52 -5.90
CA PHE A 306 9.80 3.36 -7.33
C PHE A 306 9.09 2.05 -7.65
N GLU A 307 9.18 1.10 -6.73
CA GLU A 307 8.75 -0.27 -6.98
C GLU A 307 8.04 -0.84 -5.76
N LEU A 308 6.85 -1.39 -5.97
CA LEU A 308 6.16 -2.22 -5.00
C LEU A 308 5.50 -3.38 -5.73
N TYR A 309 5.99 -4.58 -5.49
CA TYR A 309 5.50 -5.81 -6.10
C TYR A 309 4.75 -6.67 -5.09
N GLY A 310 3.65 -7.27 -5.52
CA GLY A 310 3.04 -8.43 -4.85
C GLY A 310 3.50 -9.73 -5.51
N VAL A 311 2.98 -10.87 -5.05
CA VAL A 311 3.39 -12.20 -5.53
C VAL A 311 3.15 -12.45 -7.03
N ASP A 312 2.35 -11.61 -7.68
CA ASP A 312 2.13 -11.63 -9.12
C ASP A 312 3.26 -10.97 -9.94
N LYS A 313 4.29 -10.42 -9.25
CA LYS A 313 5.47 -9.77 -9.83
C LYS A 313 5.14 -8.65 -10.81
N ARG A 314 4.04 -7.94 -10.55
CA ARG A 314 3.72 -6.71 -11.28
C ARG A 314 3.93 -5.51 -10.39
N ASN A 315 4.62 -4.48 -10.88
CA ASN A 315 4.79 -3.26 -10.12
C ASN A 315 3.41 -2.59 -9.89
N ARG A 316 3.22 -2.00 -8.72
CA ARG A 316 2.05 -1.19 -8.36
C ARG A 316 2.28 0.30 -8.49
N ILE A 317 3.54 0.73 -8.57
CA ILE A 317 3.95 2.13 -8.61
C ILE A 317 4.33 2.51 -10.05
N GLU A 318 3.97 3.70 -10.49
CA GLU A 318 4.43 4.24 -11.78
C GLU A 318 5.94 4.52 -11.70
N GLU A 319 6.69 4.09 -12.71
CA GLU A 319 8.15 4.18 -12.71
C GLU A 319 8.61 5.50 -13.30
N HIS A 320 8.12 6.61 -12.77
CA HIS A 320 8.41 7.95 -13.28
C HIS A 320 9.16 8.78 -12.24
N GLY A 321 10.22 9.49 -12.66
CA GLY A 321 11.09 10.26 -11.76
C GLY A 321 10.34 11.29 -10.91
N GLY A 322 9.25 11.87 -11.42
CA GLY A 322 8.37 12.80 -10.70
C GLY A 322 7.08 12.19 -10.14
N ALA A 323 6.83 10.90 -10.40
CA ALA A 323 5.58 10.20 -10.06
C ALA A 323 5.88 8.84 -9.41
N ALA A 324 6.82 8.86 -8.47
CA ALA A 324 7.08 7.77 -7.53
C ALA A 324 6.36 8.05 -6.19
N VAL A 325 6.42 7.11 -5.24
CA VAL A 325 5.93 7.40 -3.88
C VAL A 325 6.93 8.30 -3.17
N GLN A 326 6.59 9.58 -3.03
CA GLN A 326 7.46 10.59 -2.45
C GLN A 326 6.71 11.55 -1.54
N LEU A 327 7.41 12.05 -0.54
CA LEU A 327 6.90 13.11 0.29
C LEU A 327 6.80 14.38 -0.55
N SER A 328 5.64 15.03 -0.49
CA SER A 328 5.30 16.15 -1.35
C SER A 328 4.77 17.29 -0.47
N ILE A 329 5.70 18.18 -0.07
CA ILE A 329 5.39 19.37 0.73
C ILE A 329 5.25 20.61 -0.14
N TRP A 330 4.11 21.26 0.02
CA TRP A 330 3.70 22.53 -0.54
C TRP A 330 3.83 23.68 0.45
N GLY A 331 3.94 24.88 -0.07
CA GLY A 331 4.19 26.07 0.71
C GLY A 331 3.82 27.37 0.02
N TYR A 332 3.35 28.32 0.83
CA TYR A 332 3.02 29.69 0.45
C TYR A 332 3.73 30.62 1.42
N ASP A 333 4.07 31.85 0.99
CA ASP A 333 4.45 32.88 1.96
C ASP A 333 3.20 33.19 2.79
N PRO A 334 3.20 33.02 4.13
CA PRO A 334 2.05 33.36 4.96
C PRO A 334 1.60 34.82 4.82
N ALA A 335 2.48 35.70 4.30
CA ALA A 335 2.21 37.12 4.08
C ALA A 335 1.75 37.48 2.66
N SER A 336 1.64 36.53 1.72
CA SER A 336 0.97 36.72 0.43
C SER A 336 -0.47 36.20 0.51
N GLU A 337 -1.44 36.79 -0.22
CA GLU A 337 -2.85 36.34 -0.22
C GLU A 337 -3.00 35.07 -1.07
N GLY A 338 -2.22 34.03 -0.75
CA GLY A 338 -2.22 32.76 -1.50
C GLY A 338 -1.33 32.76 -2.74
N ALA A 339 -0.43 33.72 -2.92
CA ALA A 339 0.62 33.59 -3.93
C ALA A 339 1.56 32.45 -3.52
N ALA A 340 1.61 31.39 -4.35
CA ALA A 340 2.50 30.26 -4.13
C ALA A 340 3.93 30.74 -3.88
N PHE A 341 4.60 30.07 -2.94
CA PHE A 341 6.05 30.23 -2.70
C PHE A 341 6.85 29.96 -4.00
N PHE A 342 6.20 29.35 -4.99
CA PHE A 342 6.71 28.85 -6.25
C PHE A 342 5.91 29.48 -7.39
N THR A 343 6.51 30.36 -8.18
CA THR A 343 5.96 30.56 -9.52
C THR A 343 7.04 30.95 -10.53
N THR A 344 6.73 30.64 -11.78
CA THR A 344 7.53 30.78 -13.01
C THR A 344 7.51 32.19 -13.62
N ALA A 345 6.56 33.06 -13.25
CA ALA A 345 6.52 34.41 -13.81
C ALA A 345 7.61 35.31 -13.19
N SER A 346 8.36 35.99 -14.06
CA SER A 346 9.37 37.02 -13.80
C SER A 346 9.23 37.71 -12.44
N CYS A 347 10.26 37.58 -11.60
CA CYS A 347 10.31 38.26 -10.31
C CYS A 347 10.70 39.73 -10.52
N ASP A 348 9.89 40.67 -10.03
CA ASP A 348 10.31 42.04 -9.82
C ASP A 348 11.22 42.09 -8.59
N THR A 349 12.47 42.48 -8.77
CA THR A 349 13.49 42.53 -7.72
C THR A 349 13.33 43.74 -6.80
N THR A 350 12.43 44.67 -7.08
CA THR A 350 12.24 45.90 -6.31
C THR A 350 11.65 45.58 -4.93
N PRO A 351 12.22 46.07 -3.81
CA PRO A 351 11.60 45.92 -2.50
C PRO A 351 10.47 46.94 -2.36
N TYR A 352 9.28 46.49 -1.99
CA TYR A 352 8.11 47.34 -1.80
C TYR A 352 7.75 47.48 -0.33
N ALA A 353 7.37 48.70 0.07
CA ALA A 353 7.01 49.03 1.44
C ALA A 353 5.84 48.16 1.96
N ASP A 354 4.87 47.84 1.10
CA ASP A 354 3.68 47.06 1.43
C ASP A 354 3.18 46.23 0.23
N ALA A 355 2.20 45.36 0.46
CA ALA A 355 1.60 44.52 -0.58
C ALA A 355 0.82 45.34 -1.63
N ALA A 356 0.21 46.47 -1.23
CA ALA A 356 -0.61 47.31 -2.08
C ALA A 356 0.23 48.05 -3.15
N SER A 357 1.34 48.66 -2.74
CA SER A 357 2.33 49.32 -3.61
C SER A 357 2.95 48.34 -4.61
N CYS A 358 3.14 47.10 -4.18
CA CYS A 358 3.62 46.05 -5.05
C CYS A 358 2.58 45.63 -6.11
N ARG A 359 1.34 45.39 -5.69
CA ARG A 359 0.21 45.00 -6.55
C ARG A 359 -0.10 46.06 -7.61
N ALA A 360 -0.06 47.33 -7.21
CA ALA A 360 -0.27 48.46 -8.12
C ALA A 360 0.80 48.53 -9.22
N ARG A 361 2.06 48.14 -8.91
CA ARG A 361 3.15 48.16 -9.88
C ARG A 361 3.14 46.98 -10.83
N ASN A 362 2.57 45.86 -10.41
CA ASN A 362 2.42 44.64 -11.21
C ASN A 362 1.05 44.53 -11.89
N GLY A 363 0.42 45.66 -12.23
CA GLY A 363 -0.83 45.67 -13.00
C GLY A 363 -2.01 44.97 -12.31
N GLY A 364 -2.00 44.91 -10.97
CA GLY A 364 -3.00 44.20 -10.18
C GLY A 364 -2.57 42.80 -9.71
N ALA A 365 -1.44 42.27 -10.18
CA ALA A 365 -0.94 40.96 -9.77
C ALA A 365 -0.23 41.03 -8.40
N GLU A 366 -0.44 40.00 -7.59
CA GLU A 366 0.26 39.86 -6.31
C GLU A 366 1.76 39.70 -6.51
N CYS A 367 2.55 40.48 -5.78
CA CYS A 367 3.97 40.22 -5.69
C CYS A 367 4.27 39.13 -4.68
N ARG A 368 5.14 38.21 -5.07
CA ARG A 368 5.73 37.25 -4.13
C ARG A 368 6.73 37.98 -3.27
N ARG A 369 6.37 38.21 -2.00
CA ARG A 369 7.35 38.62 -1.01
C ARG A 369 8.31 37.47 -0.71
N PHE A 370 9.57 37.84 -0.50
CA PHE A 370 10.53 37.16 0.35
C PHE A 370 11.41 38.26 0.97
N PRO A 371 11.75 38.30 2.28
CA PRO A 371 11.15 37.75 3.50
C PRO A 371 10.91 38.85 4.58
N ALA A 372 10.42 38.45 5.77
CA ALA A 372 10.19 39.29 6.97
C ALA A 372 11.43 39.96 7.60
N SER A 373 12.60 39.95 6.94
CA SER A 373 13.87 40.50 7.47
C SER A 373 14.52 41.56 6.57
N GLY A 374 13.84 42.07 5.54
CA GLY A 374 14.35 43.18 4.72
C GLY A 374 15.55 42.84 3.81
N GLY A 375 15.88 41.56 3.60
CA GLY A 375 16.91 41.14 2.63
C GLY A 375 16.28 40.67 1.32
N GLN A 376 16.60 41.30 0.19
CA GLN A 376 16.14 40.89 -1.15
C GLN A 376 16.82 39.60 -1.62
N ILE A 377 16.08 38.72 -2.30
CA ILE A 377 16.66 37.66 -3.13
C ILE A 377 17.01 38.27 -4.49
N SER A 378 18.25 38.07 -4.96
CA SER A 378 18.68 38.53 -6.29
C SER A 378 18.29 37.53 -7.37
N CYS A 379 17.42 37.94 -8.29
CA CYS A 379 17.00 37.12 -9.44
C CYS A 379 18.09 36.97 -10.53
N SER A 380 19.25 37.64 -10.37
CA SER A 380 20.37 37.50 -11.31
C SER A 380 21.15 36.19 -11.15
N GLY A 381 20.95 35.44 -10.06
CA GLY A 381 21.62 34.18 -9.77
C GLY A 381 20.71 32.94 -9.76
N GLU A 382 19.40 33.12 -9.92
CA GLU A 382 18.41 32.05 -9.93
C GLU A 382 17.91 31.86 -11.37
N PRO A 383 18.35 30.82 -12.10
CA PRO A 383 17.84 30.58 -13.44
C PRO A 383 16.32 30.32 -13.38
N PRO A 384 15.51 30.90 -14.28
CA PRO A 384 14.09 30.57 -14.37
C PRO A 384 13.99 29.11 -14.78
N CYS A 385 13.40 28.29 -13.92
CA CYS A 385 12.96 26.97 -14.31
C CYS A 385 11.89 27.18 -15.39
N LEU A 386 12.23 26.74 -16.61
CA LEU A 386 11.47 26.93 -17.84
C LEU A 386 10.01 26.47 -17.68
N ASP A 387 9.14 26.82 -18.64
CA ASP A 387 7.68 26.55 -18.74
C ASP A 387 7.20 25.09 -18.51
N TRP A 388 8.07 24.20 -18.07
CA TRP A 388 7.75 22.92 -17.45
C TRP A 388 7.05 23.12 -16.10
N SER A 389 5.78 23.50 -16.16
CA SER A 389 4.83 22.90 -15.22
C SER A 389 4.61 21.48 -15.70
N ALA A 390 5.11 20.46 -14.98
CA ALA A 390 4.47 19.15 -15.06
C ALA A 390 2.96 19.41 -14.89
N GLY A 391 2.16 19.02 -15.89
CA GLY A 391 0.81 19.56 -16.11
C GLY A 391 -0.02 19.70 -14.83
N ALA A 392 -0.71 20.84 -14.71
CA ALA A 392 -1.54 21.29 -13.59
C ALA A 392 -2.08 20.21 -12.61
N PRO A 393 -2.15 20.46 -11.29
CA PRO A 393 -1.44 21.43 -10.45
C PRO A 393 -0.64 20.67 -9.35
N TRP A 394 0.51 20.09 -9.69
CA TRP A 394 1.16 19.10 -8.81
C TRP A 394 2.69 19.24 -8.80
N ASN A 395 3.32 20.07 -7.94
CA ASN A 395 4.79 20.11 -7.83
C ASN A 395 5.30 20.63 -6.45
N PRO A 396 5.51 19.73 -5.47
CA PRO A 396 6.17 19.98 -4.18
C PRO A 396 7.72 19.99 -4.31
N ILE A 397 8.43 20.07 -3.18
CA ILE A 397 9.82 19.58 -3.06
C ILE A 397 9.84 18.08 -3.41
N GLN A 398 10.08 17.78 -4.68
CA GLN A 398 10.27 16.43 -5.18
C GLN A 398 11.74 16.05 -5.12
N ALA A 399 11.94 14.76 -5.17
CA ALA A 399 13.19 14.09 -5.34
C ALA A 399 13.82 14.36 -6.74
N GLN A 400 14.26 15.59 -7.03
CA GLN A 400 14.89 15.96 -8.31
C GLN A 400 16.26 16.59 -8.12
N ALA A 401 16.99 16.75 -9.22
CA ALA A 401 18.30 17.39 -9.23
C ALA A 401 18.20 18.92 -9.16
N ALA A 402 19.29 19.57 -8.74
CA ALA A 402 19.38 21.03 -8.71
C ALA A 402 19.08 21.65 -10.10
N GLY A 403 18.44 22.83 -10.11
CA GLY A 403 18.21 23.59 -11.34
C GLY A 403 17.05 23.08 -12.21
N CYS A 404 16.08 22.37 -11.63
CA CYS A 404 14.86 21.92 -12.31
C CYS A 404 15.12 20.97 -13.48
N GLY A 405 16.29 20.31 -13.46
CA GLY A 405 16.66 19.28 -14.40
C GLY A 405 16.68 17.90 -13.74
N TRP A 406 16.87 16.89 -14.57
CA TRP A 406 17.19 15.52 -14.13
C TRP A 406 18.70 15.25 -14.17
N ASP A 407 19.48 16.16 -14.77
CA ASP A 407 20.89 15.99 -15.11
C ASP A 407 21.82 16.85 -14.20
N GLY A 408 21.60 16.82 -12.89
CA GLY A 408 22.38 17.57 -11.89
C GLY A 408 22.45 16.83 -10.56
N PRO A 409 23.12 17.35 -9.51
CA PRO A 409 23.23 16.62 -8.25
C PRO A 409 21.82 16.32 -7.71
N THR A 410 21.47 15.04 -7.62
CA THR A 410 20.16 14.61 -7.12
C THR A 410 20.04 14.90 -5.61
N ASN A 411 18.83 14.91 -5.06
CA ASN A 411 18.59 14.84 -3.61
C ASN A 411 19.09 13.48 -3.07
N ASP A 412 20.41 13.26 -3.05
CA ASP A 412 21.05 12.03 -2.59
C ASP A 412 20.96 11.92 -1.07
N VAL A 413 20.30 10.87 -0.60
CA VAL A 413 20.03 10.69 0.82
C VAL A 413 21.12 9.92 1.54
N ALA A 414 21.33 10.24 2.81
CA ALA A 414 22.09 9.38 3.71
C ALA A 414 21.29 8.12 4.05
N VAL A 415 21.95 6.95 3.98
CA VAL A 415 21.32 5.64 4.19
C VAL A 415 21.79 5.02 5.50
N THR A 416 20.83 4.51 6.27
CA THR A 416 21.05 3.53 7.35
C THR A 416 20.09 2.36 7.13
N ALA A 417 20.47 1.15 7.54
CA ALA A 417 19.58 -0.01 7.47
C ALA A 417 19.70 -0.87 8.73
N ASP A 418 18.58 -1.49 9.06
CA ASP A 418 18.42 -2.54 10.06
C ASP A 418 17.96 -3.84 9.34
N ASP A 419 17.84 -4.95 10.06
CA ASP A 419 17.48 -6.27 9.52
C ASP A 419 16.25 -6.29 8.60
N ASP A 420 15.25 -5.45 8.86
CA ASP A 420 13.94 -5.41 8.18
C ASP A 420 13.59 -4.03 7.61
N SER A 421 14.51 -3.06 7.68
CA SER A 421 14.18 -1.68 7.33
C SER A 421 15.36 -0.88 6.78
N VAL A 422 15.02 0.10 5.95
CA VAL A 422 15.94 1.12 5.45
C VAL A 422 15.46 2.48 5.91
N THR A 423 16.38 3.33 6.35
CA THR A 423 16.12 4.70 6.76
C THR A 423 16.98 5.64 5.91
N LEU A 424 16.30 6.53 5.21
CA LEU A 424 16.82 7.47 4.24
C LEU A 424 16.67 8.85 4.86
N THR A 425 17.74 9.63 4.95
CA THR A 425 17.72 10.96 5.57
C THR A 425 18.28 11.99 4.62
N GLU A 426 17.48 13.03 4.36
CA GLU A 426 17.85 14.20 3.58
C GLU A 426 17.84 15.44 4.47
N ARG A 427 18.84 16.31 4.32
CA ARG A 427 18.91 17.60 4.99
C ARG A 427 18.90 18.70 3.96
N ASP A 428 18.09 19.71 4.21
CA ASP A 428 17.93 20.88 3.34
C ASP A 428 17.69 20.46 1.88
N PRO A 429 16.58 19.73 1.61
CA PRO A 429 16.30 19.20 0.28
C PRO A 429 16.14 20.34 -0.74
N TRP A 430 16.58 20.07 -1.97
CA TRP A 430 16.44 20.99 -3.09
C TRP A 430 15.00 21.13 -3.55
N GLN A 431 14.56 22.35 -3.85
CA GLN A 431 13.22 22.62 -4.33
C GLN A 431 13.08 22.30 -5.82
N PHE A 432 11.95 21.71 -6.20
CA PHE A 432 11.65 21.35 -7.60
C PHE A 432 11.67 22.54 -8.56
N THR A 433 11.35 23.76 -8.11
CA THR A 433 11.26 24.95 -8.98
C THR A 433 12.37 25.98 -8.74
N LYS A 434 13.41 25.69 -7.96
CA LYS A 434 14.45 26.68 -7.60
C LYS A 434 15.84 26.08 -7.54
N ALA A 435 16.85 26.93 -7.70
CA ALA A 435 18.24 26.58 -7.45
C ALA A 435 18.63 26.76 -5.97
N THR A 436 17.67 26.66 -5.04
CA THR A 436 17.92 26.76 -3.59
C THR A 436 17.26 25.65 -2.81
N ALA A 437 17.95 25.22 -1.74
CA ALA A 437 17.46 24.26 -0.76
C ALA A 437 16.45 24.87 0.23
N LEU A 438 15.54 24.03 0.75
CA LEU A 438 14.70 24.42 1.90
C LEU A 438 15.48 24.27 3.22
N THR A 439 16.34 25.24 3.51
CA THR A 439 17.19 25.25 4.71
C THR A 439 16.42 25.17 6.03
N GLY A 440 16.94 24.37 6.97
CA GLY A 440 16.34 24.08 8.26
C GLY A 440 15.48 22.80 8.24
N THR A 441 15.41 22.12 7.11
CA THR A 441 14.54 20.95 6.94
C THR A 441 15.34 19.67 7.05
N THR A 442 14.82 18.68 7.75
CA THR A 442 15.31 17.30 7.65
C THR A 442 14.14 16.39 7.39
N TRP A 443 14.29 15.58 6.35
CA TRP A 443 13.33 14.55 5.99
C TRP A 443 13.93 13.20 6.26
N ARG A 444 13.12 12.34 6.83
CA ARG A 444 13.48 10.95 7.05
C ARG A 444 12.37 10.06 6.53
N THR A 445 12.73 9.16 5.63
CA THR A 445 11.86 8.10 5.13
C THR A 445 12.37 6.78 5.68
N LYS A 446 11.56 6.09 6.49
CA LYS A 446 11.86 4.73 6.94
C LYS A 446 10.89 3.75 6.29
N GLY A 447 11.42 2.91 5.40
CA GLY A 447 10.68 1.77 4.84
C GLY A 447 10.96 0.52 5.65
N ARG A 448 9.93 -0.26 5.98
CA ARG A 448 10.07 -1.53 6.71
C ARG A 448 9.24 -2.63 6.05
N VAL A 449 9.89 -3.78 5.82
CA VAL A 449 9.26 -5.02 5.33
C VAL A 449 9.62 -6.12 6.31
N ARG A 450 8.71 -6.42 7.22
CA ARG A 450 8.91 -7.49 8.21
C ARG A 450 8.65 -8.84 7.59
N ILE A 451 9.41 -9.85 8.00
CA ILE A 451 9.24 -11.24 7.56
C ILE A 451 7.80 -11.77 7.72
N ASP A 452 7.11 -11.37 8.79
CA ASP A 452 5.80 -11.87 9.20
C ASP A 452 4.61 -11.03 8.69
N ARG A 453 4.85 -9.98 7.88
CA ARG A 453 3.82 -8.99 7.52
C ARG A 453 3.75 -8.76 6.01
N PRO A 454 2.58 -8.91 5.36
CA PRO A 454 2.46 -8.77 3.90
C PRO A 454 2.21 -7.33 3.44
N TYR A 455 2.86 -6.36 4.08
CA TYR A 455 2.77 -4.95 3.73
C TYR A 455 4.10 -4.22 3.91
N LEU A 456 4.28 -3.13 3.17
CA LEU A 456 5.32 -2.15 3.38
C LEU A 456 4.80 -1.10 4.36
N GLU A 457 5.50 -0.91 5.48
CA GLU A 457 5.32 0.25 6.37
C GLU A 457 6.27 1.37 5.92
N ILE A 458 5.73 2.55 5.64
CA ILE A 458 6.52 3.76 5.36
C ILE A 458 6.25 4.78 6.45
N GLU A 459 7.29 5.16 7.20
CA GLU A 459 7.26 6.28 8.14
C GLU A 459 8.03 7.47 7.55
N TYR A 460 7.35 8.59 7.37
CA TYR A 460 7.96 9.88 7.11
C TYR A 460 8.06 10.67 8.41
N ARG A 461 9.26 11.19 8.71
CA ARG A 461 9.45 12.23 9.71
C ARG A 461 9.96 13.49 9.04
N ILE A 462 9.27 14.60 9.30
CA ILE A 462 9.64 15.92 8.82
C ILE A 462 9.97 16.74 10.04
N THR A 463 11.20 17.24 10.11
CA THR A 463 11.56 18.30 11.04
C THR A 463 11.90 19.55 10.27
N TYR A 464 11.42 20.69 10.73
CA TYR A 464 11.74 21.99 10.18
C TYR A 464 12.06 22.93 11.33
N ASP A 465 13.23 23.55 11.29
CA ASP A 465 13.65 24.58 12.23
C ASP A 465 14.31 25.70 11.44
N SER A 466 13.58 26.79 11.26
CA SER A 466 13.99 27.89 10.40
C SER A 466 13.45 29.22 10.91
N ALA A 467 14.17 30.29 10.59
CA ALA A 467 13.67 31.65 10.78
C ALA A 467 12.43 31.94 9.89
N ARG A 468 12.22 31.12 8.85
CA ARG A 468 11.12 31.21 7.89
C ARG A 468 9.97 30.30 8.32
N ALA A 469 8.74 30.71 8.01
CA ALA A 469 7.57 29.86 8.11
C ALA A 469 7.01 29.63 6.70
N VAL A 470 6.43 28.46 6.50
CA VAL A 470 5.74 28.03 5.29
C VAL A 470 4.25 27.93 5.62
N GLY A 471 3.42 28.66 4.87
CA GLY A 471 1.98 28.73 5.08
C GLY A 471 1.26 27.39 4.96
N GLU A 472 0.02 27.35 5.44
CA GLU A 472 -0.82 26.14 5.36
C GLU A 472 -1.15 25.81 3.90
N HIS A 473 -1.03 24.53 3.55
CA HIS A 473 -1.49 24.01 2.27
C HIS A 473 -1.92 22.55 2.41
N ASP A 474 -2.57 22.03 1.38
CA ASP A 474 -2.81 20.61 1.24
C ASP A 474 -1.49 19.90 0.88
N GLN A 475 -1.11 18.95 1.73
CA GLN A 475 0.17 18.26 1.69
C GLN A 475 -0.04 16.81 1.25
N GLU A 476 0.84 16.30 0.42
CA GLU A 476 0.77 14.92 -0.08
C GLU A 476 1.81 14.08 0.66
N ILE A 477 1.34 13.18 1.52
CA ILE A 477 2.11 12.59 2.62
C ILE A 477 1.96 11.06 2.71
N PRO A 478 2.48 10.28 1.74
CA PRO A 478 3.15 10.70 0.50
C PRO A 478 2.19 10.82 -0.68
N ALA A 479 2.65 11.46 -1.76
CA ALA A 479 2.09 11.29 -3.09
C ALA A 479 2.31 9.86 -3.54
N ILE A 480 1.27 9.16 -4.00
CA ILE A 480 1.39 7.79 -4.53
C ILE A 480 0.77 7.79 -5.92
N PHE A 481 1.63 7.54 -6.90
CA PHE A 481 1.22 7.32 -8.26
C PHE A 481 1.31 5.83 -8.55
N THR A 482 0.18 5.26 -8.95
CA THR A 482 0.09 3.85 -9.25
C THR A 482 0.45 3.59 -10.70
N ASP A 483 0.79 2.35 -11.04
CA ASP A 483 0.83 1.90 -12.43
C ASP A 483 -0.45 2.36 -13.17
N ARG A 484 -0.30 2.82 -14.42
CA ARG A 484 -1.37 3.39 -15.27
C ARG A 484 -2.64 2.56 -15.34
N SER A 485 -2.51 1.23 -15.22
CA SER A 485 -3.66 0.33 -15.27
C SER A 485 -4.42 0.22 -13.96
N VAL A 486 -3.83 0.63 -12.82
CA VAL A 486 -4.37 0.50 -11.47
C VAL A 486 -5.12 1.79 -11.09
N ASP A 487 -6.15 2.14 -11.86
CA ASP A 487 -6.85 3.43 -11.72
C ASP A 487 -8.37 3.32 -11.89
N HIS A 488 -8.93 2.11 -11.88
CA HIS A 488 -10.27 1.87 -12.41
C HIS A 488 -11.35 1.67 -11.35
N TRP A 489 -11.12 0.78 -10.38
CA TRP A 489 -12.05 0.53 -9.28
C TRP A 489 -11.44 1.00 -7.98
N HIS A 490 -12.21 1.69 -7.13
CA HIS A 490 -11.83 1.94 -5.75
C HIS A 490 -12.81 1.31 -4.76
N TYR A 491 -12.27 0.85 -3.64
CA TYR A 491 -13.00 0.18 -2.56
C TYR A 491 -12.65 0.81 -1.22
N TYR A 492 -13.64 1.00 -0.37
CA TYR A 492 -13.50 1.52 0.98
C TYR A 492 -14.69 1.07 1.82
N TYR A 493 -14.59 1.13 3.15
CA TYR A 493 -15.71 0.85 4.02
C TYR A 493 -16.43 2.16 4.42
N ALA A 494 -17.75 2.16 4.26
CA ALA A 494 -18.64 3.29 4.57
C ALA A 494 -19.85 2.87 5.41
N GLY A 495 -19.81 1.67 6.00
CA GLY A 495 -20.89 1.16 6.85
C GLY A 495 -20.78 1.68 8.28
N ASP A 496 -21.84 1.45 9.06
CA ASP A 496 -21.98 2.00 10.41
C ASP A 496 -21.24 1.21 11.50
N SER A 497 -20.57 0.11 11.15
CA SER A 497 -19.86 -0.77 12.09
C SER A 497 -18.39 -0.95 11.70
N PRO A 498 -17.59 0.13 11.70
CA PRO A 498 -16.21 0.08 11.25
C PRO A 498 -15.37 -0.82 12.18
N TYR A 499 -14.49 -1.61 11.57
CA TYR A 499 -13.59 -2.53 12.26
C TYR A 499 -14.27 -3.68 13.01
N HIS A 500 -15.54 -3.96 12.75
CA HIS A 500 -16.27 -5.05 13.40
C HIS A 500 -16.17 -6.38 12.62
N ASP A 501 -16.32 -6.32 11.30
CA ASP A 501 -16.28 -7.49 10.41
C ASP A 501 -15.38 -7.20 9.21
N ALA A 502 -14.23 -7.85 9.15
CA ALA A 502 -13.25 -7.68 8.07
C ALA A 502 -13.71 -8.31 6.75
N HIS A 503 -14.63 -9.28 6.79
CA HIS A 503 -15.18 -9.97 5.63
C HIS A 503 -16.48 -9.35 5.13
N GLY A 504 -17.03 -8.41 5.91
CA GLY A 504 -18.25 -7.68 5.57
C GLY A 504 -18.12 -6.88 4.26
N PRO A 505 -19.27 -6.51 3.67
CA PRO A 505 -19.30 -5.80 2.40
C PRO A 505 -18.58 -4.45 2.50
N VAL A 506 -17.98 -4.05 1.37
CA VAL A 506 -17.31 -2.75 1.21
C VAL A 506 -17.97 -1.98 0.08
N THR A 507 -17.88 -0.66 0.13
CA THR A 507 -18.35 0.19 -0.95
C THR A 507 -17.39 0.11 -2.13
N ARG A 508 -17.92 -0.18 -3.32
CA ARG A 508 -17.18 -0.17 -4.58
C ARG A 508 -17.64 0.98 -5.44
N ARG A 509 -16.70 1.70 -6.05
CA ARG A 509 -17.00 2.78 -6.99
C ARG A 509 -15.99 2.82 -8.13
N ARG A 510 -16.39 3.40 -9.25
CA ARG A 510 -15.47 3.72 -10.34
C ARG A 510 -14.53 4.83 -9.86
N SER A 511 -13.24 4.66 -10.11
CA SER A 511 -12.23 5.68 -9.88
C SER A 511 -12.36 6.73 -10.99
N ASP A 512 -12.92 7.87 -10.63
CA ASP A 512 -12.98 9.07 -11.48
C ASP A 512 -12.05 10.11 -10.86
N PHE A 513 -11.40 10.94 -11.69
CA PHE A 513 -10.48 11.97 -11.23
C PHE A 513 -11.18 12.99 -10.31
N GLY A 514 -10.53 13.31 -9.18
CA GLY A 514 -10.98 14.35 -8.26
C GLY A 514 -11.93 13.89 -7.15
N ILE A 515 -12.07 12.57 -6.94
CA ILE A 515 -12.75 12.01 -5.77
C ILE A 515 -11.81 12.10 -4.56
N ARG A 516 -12.32 12.58 -3.43
CA ARG A 516 -11.61 12.52 -2.15
C ARG A 516 -12.38 11.69 -1.14
N LEU A 517 -11.70 10.70 -0.60
CA LEU A 517 -12.19 9.89 0.50
C LEU A 517 -11.77 10.53 1.82
N ALA A 518 -12.69 11.18 2.52
CA ALA A 518 -12.43 11.71 3.86
C ALA A 518 -12.27 10.55 4.85
N LEU A 519 -11.24 10.63 5.70
CA LEU A 519 -11.01 9.62 6.72
C LEU A 519 -11.80 9.97 8.00
N PRO A 520 -12.29 8.96 8.74
CA PRO A 520 -13.15 9.16 9.92
C PRO A 520 -12.45 9.98 11.02
N ASP A 521 -13.23 10.79 11.73
CA ASP A 521 -12.79 11.61 12.87
C ASP A 521 -11.61 12.55 12.56
N ARG A 522 -11.46 12.96 11.29
CA ARG A 522 -10.44 13.91 10.86
C ARG A 522 -11.09 15.22 10.44
N GLU A 523 -11.14 16.19 11.35
CA GLU A 523 -11.43 17.58 10.99
C GLU A 523 -10.43 18.04 9.92
N ALA A 524 -10.96 18.64 8.87
CA ALA A 524 -10.20 19.21 7.79
C ALA A 524 -10.95 20.42 7.26
N PRO A 525 -10.26 21.49 6.86
CA PRO A 525 -10.52 22.01 5.53
C PRO A 525 -9.99 20.94 4.57
N LEU A 526 -10.86 20.03 4.11
CA LEU A 526 -10.52 19.19 2.96
C LEU A 526 -10.40 20.13 1.75
N PRO A 527 -9.42 19.94 0.84
CA PRO A 527 -9.38 20.71 -0.39
C PRO A 527 -10.70 20.61 -1.18
N SER A 528 -10.96 21.57 -2.08
CA SER A 528 -12.18 21.65 -2.91
C SER A 528 -12.31 20.46 -3.87
N GLY A 529 -13.38 19.68 -3.80
CA GLY A 529 -13.60 18.49 -4.66
C GLY A 529 -14.85 17.68 -4.29
N ARG A 530 -15.16 16.60 -5.05
CA ARG A 530 -16.25 15.69 -4.73
C ARG A 530 -15.83 14.81 -3.55
N LYS A 531 -16.59 14.88 -2.46
CA LYS A 531 -16.29 14.22 -1.19
C LYS A 531 -17.09 12.95 -1.03
N THR A 532 -16.51 11.98 -0.36
CA THR A 532 -17.17 10.78 0.13
C THR A 532 -16.49 10.39 1.42
N ASP A 533 -17.26 9.94 2.40
CA ASP A 533 -16.76 9.66 3.73
C ASP A 533 -16.54 8.15 3.89
N ALA A 534 -15.35 7.78 4.36
CA ALA A 534 -15.09 6.43 4.85
C ALA A 534 -15.34 6.37 6.36
N THR A 535 -15.71 5.20 6.84
CA THR A 535 -15.76 4.90 8.27
C THR A 535 -14.55 4.09 8.73
N GLU A 536 -13.68 3.66 7.81
CA GLU A 536 -12.37 3.05 8.09
C GLU A 536 -11.22 3.82 7.40
N GLU A 537 -10.02 3.76 7.94
CA GLU A 537 -8.84 4.55 7.54
C GLU A 537 -8.01 3.90 6.40
N TRP A 538 -8.69 3.32 5.41
CA TRP A 538 -8.05 2.68 4.26
C TRP A 538 -8.88 2.78 2.97
N SER A 539 -8.22 2.60 1.84
CA SER A 539 -8.85 2.44 0.53
C SER A 539 -8.02 1.48 -0.33
N THR A 540 -8.69 0.75 -1.22
CA THR A 540 -8.05 -0.03 -2.28
C THR A 540 -8.33 0.62 -3.63
N VAL A 541 -7.33 0.69 -4.49
CA VAL A 541 -7.50 0.94 -5.93
C VAL A 541 -7.12 -0.31 -6.71
N CYS A 542 -7.80 -0.56 -7.83
CA CYS A 542 -7.53 -1.69 -8.69
C CYS A 542 -7.64 -1.34 -10.17
N ASP A 543 -7.04 -2.20 -10.99
CA ASP A 543 -7.29 -2.26 -12.42
C ASP A 543 -8.72 -2.67 -12.76
N ARG A 544 -9.05 -2.60 -14.06
CA ARG A 544 -10.38 -2.90 -14.57
C ARG A 544 -10.89 -4.30 -14.18
N ARG A 545 -9.96 -5.26 -14.08
CA ARG A 545 -10.25 -6.67 -13.75
C ARG A 545 -10.25 -6.95 -12.25
N GLY A 546 -9.80 -6.01 -11.43
CA GLY A 546 -9.70 -6.21 -9.98
C GLY A 546 -8.61 -7.20 -9.58
N THR A 547 -7.60 -7.42 -10.43
CA THR A 547 -6.52 -8.40 -10.22
C THR A 547 -5.19 -7.74 -9.92
N ARG A 548 -5.00 -6.48 -10.33
CA ARG A 548 -3.86 -5.65 -9.89
C ARG A 548 -4.41 -4.57 -8.99
N CYS A 549 -4.04 -4.61 -7.72
CA CYS A 549 -4.56 -3.68 -6.72
C CYS A 549 -3.47 -3.14 -5.81
N LEU A 550 -3.72 -1.96 -5.25
CA LEU A 550 -2.95 -1.36 -4.18
C LEU A 550 -3.94 -0.95 -3.08
N THR A 551 -3.77 -1.50 -1.88
CA THR A 551 -4.48 -1.04 -0.68
C THR A 551 -3.58 -0.15 0.14
N VAL A 552 -4.08 1.04 0.47
CA VAL A 552 -3.39 2.07 1.24
C VAL A 552 -4.15 2.27 2.54
N ALA A 553 -3.44 2.23 3.66
CA ALA A 553 -4.00 2.55 4.98
C ALA A 553 -3.13 3.57 5.71
N SER A 554 -3.76 4.51 6.43
CA SER A 554 -3.05 5.40 7.33
C SER A 554 -3.93 5.87 8.47
N PHE A 555 -3.49 5.61 9.69
CA PHE A 555 -4.16 6.10 10.88
C PHE A 555 -3.37 7.24 11.56
N SER A 556 -2.52 7.92 10.77
CA SER A 556 -1.76 9.09 11.24
C SER A 556 -2.68 10.31 11.25
N PRO A 557 -2.79 11.07 12.35
CA PRO A 557 -3.75 12.19 12.43
C PRO A 557 -3.58 13.33 11.43
N ARG A 558 -2.38 13.42 10.84
CA ARG A 558 -2.07 14.38 9.78
C ARG A 558 -2.65 13.99 8.43
N VAL A 559 -2.94 12.71 8.19
CA VAL A 559 -3.64 12.25 6.99
C VAL A 559 -5.13 12.44 7.22
N LYS A 560 -5.74 13.27 6.39
CA LYS A 560 -7.14 13.72 6.47
C LYS A 560 -8.01 13.03 5.43
N ALA A 561 -7.44 12.74 4.27
CA ALA A 561 -8.15 12.09 3.18
C ALA A 561 -7.21 11.24 2.32
N LEU A 562 -7.80 10.37 1.50
CA LEU A 562 -7.14 9.76 0.36
C LEU A 562 -7.73 10.37 -0.92
N SER A 563 -6.88 10.99 -1.73
CA SER A 563 -7.26 11.49 -3.06
C SER A 563 -7.19 10.36 -4.07
N LEU A 564 -8.23 10.22 -4.88
CA LEU A 564 -8.38 9.12 -5.85
C LEU A 564 -8.60 9.67 -7.26
N GLY A 565 -7.94 9.04 -8.22
CA GLY A 565 -8.31 9.07 -9.65
C GLY A 565 -7.17 9.46 -10.58
N GLY A 566 -7.22 8.95 -11.83
CA GLY A 566 -6.19 9.18 -12.85
C GLY A 566 -4.80 8.77 -12.35
N GLN A 567 -4.61 7.47 -12.08
CA GLN A 567 -3.39 6.84 -11.55
C GLN A 567 -2.83 7.41 -10.22
N TYR A 568 -3.67 8.11 -9.45
CA TYR A 568 -3.25 8.83 -8.25
C TYR A 568 -4.04 8.35 -7.01
N VAL A 569 -3.34 7.88 -5.97
CA VAL A 569 -3.91 7.41 -4.69
C VAL A 569 -3.16 8.01 -3.51
N THR A 570 -3.33 9.29 -3.29
CA THR A 570 -2.44 10.05 -2.41
C THR A 570 -3.04 10.33 -1.05
N ALA A 571 -2.25 10.08 0.00
CA ALA A 571 -2.59 10.50 1.34
C ALA A 571 -2.46 12.03 1.44
N LEU A 572 -3.57 12.71 1.71
CA LEU A 572 -3.64 14.16 1.84
C LEU A 572 -3.72 14.58 3.29
N GLY A 573 -2.88 15.52 3.69
CA GLY A 573 -3.01 16.28 4.92
C GLY A 573 -3.21 17.76 4.62
N ARG A 574 -3.45 18.57 5.66
CA ARG A 574 -3.42 20.02 5.56
C ARG A 574 -2.70 20.60 6.76
N PHE A 575 -1.56 21.25 6.53
CA PHE A 575 -0.75 21.86 7.59
C PHE A 575 0.28 22.85 7.03
N SER A 576 0.69 23.80 7.88
CA SER A 576 1.82 24.70 7.68
C SER A 576 3.11 24.13 8.30
N LEU A 577 4.27 24.39 7.69
CA LEU A 577 5.55 24.28 8.40
C LEU A 577 5.82 25.62 9.06
N GLY A 578 5.37 25.83 10.30
CA GLY A 578 5.70 27.04 11.07
C GLY A 578 7.22 27.22 11.23
N ARG A 579 7.69 28.18 12.04
CA ARG A 579 9.16 28.32 12.28
C ARG A 579 9.82 27.06 12.87
N SER A 580 9.02 26.28 13.59
CA SER A 580 9.37 24.95 14.05
C SER A 580 8.27 23.95 13.66
N PHE A 581 8.64 22.79 13.16
CA PHE A 581 7.73 21.68 12.87
C PHE A 581 8.43 20.36 13.16
N ASP A 582 7.73 19.42 13.79
CA ASP A 582 8.14 18.01 13.88
C ASP A 582 6.89 17.16 13.77
N SER A 583 6.84 16.30 12.76
CA SER A 583 5.71 15.40 12.58
C SER A 583 6.17 14.06 12.03
N ARG A 584 5.49 13.01 12.49
CA ARG A 584 5.63 11.64 11.99
C ARG A 584 4.33 11.21 11.32
N ILE A 585 4.47 10.58 10.16
CA ILE A 585 3.36 10.13 9.33
C ILE A 585 3.68 8.72 8.88
N ARG A 586 2.81 7.77 9.20
CA ARG A 586 2.91 6.37 8.80
C ARG A 586 1.85 6.02 7.78
N VAL A 587 2.26 5.35 6.71
CA VAL A 587 1.38 4.81 5.66
C VAL A 587 1.75 3.35 5.42
N TYR A 588 0.74 2.52 5.20
CA TYR A 588 0.88 1.08 4.97
C TYR A 588 0.41 0.78 3.56
N LEU A 589 1.27 0.11 2.78
CA LEU A 589 1.01 -0.24 1.40
C LEU A 589 0.95 -1.76 1.24
N PHE A 590 -0.17 -2.26 0.77
CA PHE A 590 -0.38 -3.66 0.42
C PHE A 590 -0.53 -3.77 -1.10
N PRO A 591 0.31 -4.54 -1.81
CA PRO A 591 0.18 -4.72 -3.27
C PRO A 591 -0.97 -5.68 -3.66
N TYR A 592 -2.06 -5.61 -2.91
CA TYR A 592 -3.16 -6.57 -2.86
C TYR A 592 -4.50 -5.86 -2.68
N ARG A 593 -5.58 -6.56 -3.04
CA ARG A 593 -6.96 -6.11 -2.77
C ARG A 593 -7.33 -6.36 -1.31
N PHE A 594 -8.22 -5.53 -0.75
CA PHE A 594 -8.65 -5.60 0.66
C PHE A 594 -9.11 -7.00 1.13
N ASP A 595 -9.64 -7.84 0.23
CA ASP A 595 -10.18 -9.18 0.52
C ASP A 595 -9.31 -10.33 -0.01
N GLU A 596 -8.10 -10.04 -0.50
CA GLU A 596 -7.13 -11.08 -0.85
C GLU A 596 -6.49 -11.66 0.41
N ILE A 597 -6.36 -13.00 0.45
CA ILE A 597 -5.80 -13.72 1.59
C ILE A 597 -4.29 -13.84 1.38
N VAL A 598 -3.51 -13.21 2.24
CA VAL A 598 -2.05 -13.19 2.20
C VAL A 598 -1.52 -13.48 3.60
N ALA A 599 -0.55 -14.40 3.69
CA ALA A 599 -0.05 -14.87 4.99
C ALA A 599 -1.19 -15.37 5.93
N GLY A 600 -2.21 -16.03 5.36
CA GLY A 600 -3.31 -16.65 6.10
C GLY A 600 -4.43 -15.70 6.57
N ARG A 601 -4.38 -14.41 6.23
CA ARG A 601 -5.42 -13.41 6.57
C ARG A 601 -5.75 -12.55 5.36
N THR A 602 -6.95 -12.03 5.28
CA THR A 602 -7.29 -10.96 4.34
C THR A 602 -6.49 -9.69 4.63
N VAL A 603 -6.29 -8.85 3.61
CA VAL A 603 -5.64 -7.54 3.79
C VAL A 603 -6.39 -6.68 4.81
N ARG A 604 -7.72 -6.69 4.82
CA ARG A 604 -8.52 -5.94 5.80
C ARG A 604 -8.34 -6.47 7.23
N GLU A 605 -8.22 -7.78 7.44
CA GLU A 605 -7.84 -8.34 8.75
C GLU A 605 -6.44 -7.88 9.20
N TRP A 606 -5.47 -7.80 8.27
CA TRP A 606 -4.16 -7.21 8.58
C TRP A 606 -4.27 -5.74 8.99
N ILE A 607 -5.13 -4.96 8.32
CA ILE A 607 -5.40 -3.56 8.67
C ILE A 607 -6.02 -3.46 10.08
N TYR A 608 -6.94 -4.36 10.44
CA TYR A 608 -7.54 -4.41 11.78
C TYR A 608 -6.47 -4.70 12.84
N GLN A 609 -5.57 -5.65 12.56
CA GLN A 609 -4.45 -5.94 13.43
C GLN A 609 -3.51 -4.73 13.59
N ILE A 610 -3.14 -4.06 12.50
CA ILE A 610 -2.30 -2.84 12.55
C ILE A 610 -2.98 -1.76 13.40
N ARG A 611 -4.31 -1.61 13.29
CA ARG A 611 -5.07 -0.65 14.10
C ARG A 611 -4.97 -0.97 15.59
N ALA A 612 -5.13 -2.24 15.95
CA ALA A 612 -5.09 -2.70 17.35
C ALA A 612 -3.70 -2.63 17.98
N GLU A 613 -2.63 -2.61 17.18
CA GLU A 613 -1.24 -2.51 17.63
C GLU A 613 -0.76 -1.06 17.89
N ARG A 614 -1.59 -0.06 17.61
CA ARG A 614 -1.31 1.37 17.82
C ARG A 614 -1.69 1.81 19.23
#